data_AF-A0A915HMB3-F1
#
_entry.id   AF-A0A915HMB3-F1
#
_cell.length_a   1.000
_cell.length_b   1.000
_cell.length_c   1.000
_cell.angle_alpha   90.00
_cell.angle_beta   90.00
_cell.angle_gamma   90.00
#
_symmetry.space_group_name_H-M   'P 1'
#
loop_
_entity.id
_entity.type
_entity.pdbx_description
1 polymer ?
#
loop_
_entity_poly.entity_id
_entity_poly.type
_entity_poly.pdbx_seq_one_letter_code
_entity_poly.pdbx_strand_id
1 'polypeptide(L)'
;MAAVPSHVAPIKEEFLYKNLNRTSDGKEEDQRSKKSNDVEDGEVGPPKSKRAKQRGLNKNRPRDKRPDSSLLLCSSFFKTRTCQYGEKCKFSHDLETFWENKPADLGDKCPIFDIRGFCSYGITCRFAKSHTGENLISLSNGNPNPSNLDVDDEINKLNFETKVKLQKRIYDCRISDEYLQTLAKKKKINCREDEREGSEICCNEKRIPKKIKAEDWKRKLFLAPLTTVGNLPFRRVCIDFGAEITCGEMALATELLQRIYITFFCIHITDPRSLGEVQTAVLEQKGKQSEWALIRRHSSEKFFGVQLCGGHSDTMTKCAQLLRETCQIDFIDLNIACPIDLICQKGAGCMLMNRTNRLADIVNGVNSVIGDIPLTLKIRTVSAQVKRRQQYN
;
A
#
# COMPACT_ATOMS: atom_id res chain seq x y z
N MET A 1 -25.91 24.85 28.21
CA MET A 1 -24.69 24.29 27.61
C MET A 1 -24.68 24.66 26.14
N ALA A 2 -23.64 25.35 25.67
CA ALA A 2 -23.54 25.74 24.26
C ALA A 2 -23.48 24.50 23.36
N ALA A 3 -24.26 24.50 22.28
CA ALA A 3 -24.26 23.40 21.32
C ALA A 3 -22.88 23.27 20.69
N VAL A 4 -22.30 22.07 20.78
CA VAL A 4 -21.02 21.75 20.15
C VAL A 4 -21.19 21.84 18.63
N PRO A 5 -20.32 22.57 17.90
CA PRO A 5 -20.43 22.71 16.45
C PRO A 5 -20.42 21.35 15.73
N SER A 6 -21.15 21.21 14.63
CA SER A 6 -21.34 19.96 13.87
C SER A 6 -20.06 19.30 13.32
N HIS A 7 -18.94 20.01 13.35
CA HIS A 7 -17.62 19.55 12.91
C HIS A 7 -16.71 19.12 14.07
N VAL A 8 -17.17 19.23 15.31
CA VAL A 8 -16.41 18.81 16.50
C VAL A 8 -16.99 17.50 16.98
N ALA A 9 -16.20 16.43 16.91
CA ALA A 9 -16.54 15.13 17.48
C ALA A 9 -15.91 15.02 18.88
N PRO A 10 -16.65 15.31 19.96
CA PRO A 10 -16.11 15.17 21.30
C PRO A 10 -15.80 13.70 21.59
N ILE A 11 -14.63 13.46 22.17
CA ILE A 11 -14.29 12.15 22.74
C ILE A 11 -15.28 11.89 23.87
N LYS A 12 -15.98 10.76 23.83
CA LYS A 12 -16.95 10.41 24.89
C LYS A 12 -16.24 10.32 26.24
N GLU A 13 -16.90 10.74 27.32
CA GLU A 13 -16.30 10.83 28.65
C GLU A 13 -15.69 9.50 29.13
N GLU A 14 -16.26 8.36 28.73
CA GLU A 14 -15.74 7.03 29.05
C GLU A 14 -14.37 6.72 28.41
N PHE A 15 -13.96 7.49 27.40
CA PHE A 15 -12.65 7.41 26.75
C PHE A 15 -11.68 8.50 27.20
N LEU A 16 -12.12 9.42 28.07
CA LEU A 16 -11.24 10.40 28.70
C LEU A 16 -10.52 9.73 29.87
N TYR A 17 -9.21 9.55 29.74
CA TYR A 17 -8.40 8.98 30.80
C TYR A 17 -8.24 9.99 31.94
N LYS A 18 -9.01 9.79 33.03
CA LYS A 18 -8.95 10.60 34.24
C LYS A 18 -7.78 10.16 35.12
N ASN A 19 -6.54 10.48 34.73
CA ASN A 19 -5.40 10.54 35.66
C ASN A 19 -4.18 11.17 35.00
N LEU A 20 -4.01 12.48 35.21
CA LEU A 20 -2.76 13.21 35.01
C LEU A 20 -2.21 13.61 36.38
N ASN A 21 -1.90 12.62 37.23
CA ASN A 21 -0.95 12.82 38.32
C ASN A 21 0.28 11.97 38.01
N ARG A 22 1.16 12.51 37.17
CA ARG A 22 2.54 12.05 37.08
C ARG A 22 3.28 12.60 38.30
N THR A 23 3.23 11.88 39.42
CA THR A 23 4.31 11.94 40.39
C THR A 23 5.40 10.99 39.89
N SER A 24 6.55 11.56 39.56
CA SER A 24 7.78 10.83 39.32
C SER A 24 8.17 10.10 40.59
N ASP A 25 7.94 8.78 40.66
CA ASP A 25 8.87 7.81 41.20
C ASP A 25 8.24 6.41 41.24
N GLY A 26 9.08 5.41 40.93
CA GLY A 26 9.01 4.08 41.53
C GLY A 26 7.84 3.16 41.15
N LYS A 27 8.18 2.12 40.36
CA LYS A 27 7.78 0.71 40.52
C LYS A 27 6.34 0.40 40.95
N GLU A 28 5.61 -0.36 40.13
CA GLU A 28 4.74 -1.49 40.55
C GLU A 28 4.15 -2.14 39.28
N GLU A 29 4.41 -3.42 39.00
CA GLU A 29 3.87 -4.66 39.57
C GLU A 29 2.85 -5.29 38.61
N ASP A 30 3.34 -6.30 37.90
CA ASP A 30 2.60 -7.11 36.95
C ASP A 30 1.84 -8.20 37.72
N GLN A 31 0.61 -7.91 38.18
CA GLN A 31 -0.24 -8.91 38.82
C GLN A 31 -0.76 -9.92 37.80
N ARG A 32 0.06 -10.96 37.58
CA ARG A 32 -0.31 -12.14 36.81
C ARG A 32 -0.89 -13.20 37.75
N SER A 33 -2.21 -13.36 37.71
CA SER A 33 -2.92 -14.43 38.40
C SER A 33 -2.33 -15.81 38.04
N LYS A 34 -1.69 -16.44 39.02
CA LYS A 34 -1.24 -17.84 38.99
C LYS A 34 -2.47 -18.75 38.97
N LYS A 35 -2.52 -19.66 37.98
CA LYS A 35 -3.24 -20.92 38.13
C LYS A 35 -2.21 -22.03 37.95
N SER A 36 -1.88 -22.66 39.06
CA SER A 36 -1.16 -23.93 39.16
C SER A 36 -1.96 -25.03 38.46
N ASN A 37 -1.25 -25.99 37.88
CA ASN A 37 -1.61 -27.41 37.87
C ASN A 37 -0.36 -28.17 37.40
N ASP A 38 0.30 -28.74 38.40
CA ASP A 38 0.90 -30.07 38.53
C ASP A 38 1.40 -30.81 37.28
N VAL A 39 2.61 -31.32 37.47
CA VAL A 39 3.41 -32.16 36.57
C VAL A 39 2.95 -33.60 36.73
N GLU A 40 2.62 -34.26 35.63
CA GLU A 40 2.74 -35.72 35.50
C GLU A 40 3.61 -36.02 34.27
N ASP A 41 4.62 -36.84 34.52
CA ASP A 41 5.68 -37.23 33.60
C ASP A 41 5.15 -38.13 32.48
N GLY A 42 5.54 -37.80 31.24
CA GLY A 42 5.30 -38.62 30.07
C GLY A 42 6.23 -38.19 28.94
N GLU A 43 7.23 -39.01 28.65
CA GLU A 43 8.18 -38.85 27.55
C GLU A 43 7.46 -38.77 26.19
N VAL A 44 7.46 -37.60 25.55
CA VAL A 44 7.05 -37.46 24.14
C VAL A 44 7.86 -36.36 23.46
N GLY A 45 8.78 -36.77 22.57
CA GLY A 45 9.29 -36.11 21.33
C GLY A 45 9.56 -34.59 21.27
N PRO A 46 10.50 -34.14 20.41
CA PRO A 46 10.86 -32.72 20.30
C PRO A 46 9.64 -31.86 19.89
N PRO A 47 9.39 -30.73 20.57
CA PRO A 47 8.18 -29.95 20.36
C PRO A 47 8.21 -29.22 19.01
N LYS A 48 7.20 -29.49 18.18
CA LYS A 48 6.91 -28.71 16.96
C LYS A 48 6.84 -27.23 17.32
N SER A 49 7.64 -26.40 16.62
CA SER A 49 7.75 -24.97 16.90
C SER A 49 6.38 -24.29 16.83
N LYS A 50 5.86 -23.85 17.98
CA LYS A 50 4.63 -23.05 18.03
C LYS A 50 4.91 -21.71 17.35
N ARG A 51 4.37 -21.53 16.14
CA ARG A 51 4.38 -20.28 15.37
C ARG A 51 3.98 -19.13 16.31
N ALA A 52 4.90 -18.20 16.55
CA ALA A 52 4.66 -17.06 17.44
C ALA A 52 3.41 -16.31 16.98
N LYS A 53 2.42 -16.14 17.87
CA LYS A 53 1.19 -15.40 17.55
C LYS A 53 1.57 -13.97 17.17
N GLN A 54 1.34 -13.57 15.92
CA GLN A 54 1.42 -12.17 15.48
C GLN A 54 0.54 -11.32 16.41
N ARG A 55 1.19 -10.44 17.18
CA ARG A 55 0.57 -9.44 18.05
C ARG A 55 0.37 -8.16 17.24
N GLY A 56 -0.66 -7.38 17.54
CA GLY A 56 -0.87 -6.04 16.97
C GLY A 56 -1.96 -5.89 15.89
N LEU A 57 -2.56 -6.97 15.39
CA LEU A 57 -3.79 -6.86 14.60
C LEU A 57 -5.01 -7.03 15.52
N ASN A 58 -5.96 -6.09 15.45
CA ASN A 58 -7.30 -6.30 15.98
C ASN A 58 -7.95 -7.44 15.18
N LYS A 59 -7.96 -8.65 15.73
CA LYS A 59 -8.56 -9.85 15.12
C LYS A 59 -10.08 -9.89 15.27
N ASN A 60 -10.65 -8.99 16.06
CA ASN A 60 -12.08 -8.90 16.31
C ASN A 60 -12.79 -8.02 15.27
N ARG A 61 -12.09 -7.52 14.24
CA ARG A 61 -12.77 -6.90 13.09
C ARG A 61 -13.59 -7.98 12.39
N PRO A 62 -14.93 -7.87 12.35
CA PRO A 62 -15.75 -8.82 11.60
C PRO A 62 -15.28 -8.82 10.16
N ARG A 63 -14.98 -10.00 9.64
CA ARG A 63 -14.71 -10.18 8.21
C ARG A 63 -16.02 -10.57 7.58
N ASP A 64 -16.49 -9.76 6.65
CA ASP A 64 -17.63 -10.17 5.83
C ASP A 64 -17.26 -11.48 5.14
N LYS A 65 -18.12 -12.49 5.30
CA LYS A 65 -17.98 -13.74 4.55
C LYS A 65 -18.10 -13.37 3.08
N ARG A 66 -17.09 -13.76 2.28
CA ARG A 66 -17.20 -13.59 0.83
C ARG A 66 -18.38 -14.44 0.36
N PRO A 67 -19.29 -13.88 -0.46
CA PRO A 67 -20.36 -14.67 -1.06
C PRO A 67 -19.77 -15.80 -1.88
N ASP A 68 -20.52 -16.89 -2.01
CA ASP A 68 -20.15 -17.96 -2.93
C ASP A 68 -20.08 -17.40 -4.36
N SER A 69 -19.08 -17.82 -5.10
CA SER A 69 -18.85 -17.36 -6.47
C SER A 69 -20.00 -17.71 -7.41
N SER A 70 -20.73 -18.80 -7.11
CA SER A 70 -21.94 -19.18 -7.85
C SER A 70 -23.03 -18.13 -7.79
N LEU A 71 -23.05 -17.28 -6.75
CA LEU A 71 -24.00 -16.18 -6.56
C LEU A 71 -23.51 -14.86 -7.18
N LEU A 72 -22.25 -14.81 -7.61
CA LEU A 72 -21.67 -13.64 -8.27
C LEU A 72 -21.85 -13.75 -9.77
N LEU A 73 -22.28 -12.66 -10.40
CA LEU A 73 -22.48 -12.62 -11.84
C LEU A 73 -21.15 -12.68 -12.61
N CYS A 74 -21.11 -13.50 -13.67
CA CYS A 74 -19.97 -13.60 -14.57
C CYS A 74 -19.77 -12.29 -15.35
N SER A 75 -18.62 -11.64 -15.15
CA SER A 75 -18.27 -10.37 -15.81
C SER A 75 -18.24 -10.46 -17.34
N SER A 76 -17.74 -11.58 -17.89
CA SER A 76 -17.70 -11.78 -19.35
C SER A 76 -19.10 -11.97 -19.91
N PHE A 77 -19.89 -12.87 -19.31
CA PHE A 77 -21.27 -13.10 -19.75
C PHE A 77 -22.13 -11.83 -19.64
N PHE A 78 -21.96 -11.06 -18.56
CA PHE A 78 -22.65 -9.79 -18.40
C PHE A 78 -22.35 -8.81 -19.53
N LYS A 79 -21.08 -8.71 -19.96
CA LYS A 79 -20.64 -7.75 -20.98
C LYS A 79 -20.94 -8.19 -22.40
N THR A 80 -20.71 -9.46 -22.72
CA THR A 80 -20.72 -9.96 -24.10
C THR A 80 -21.81 -10.99 -24.37
N ARG A 81 -22.65 -11.29 -23.37
CA ARG A 81 -23.66 -12.38 -23.40
C ARG A 81 -23.08 -13.75 -23.74
N THR A 82 -21.77 -13.89 -23.63
CA THR A 82 -21.00 -15.06 -24.00
C THR A 82 -19.89 -15.26 -22.97
N CYS A 83 -19.63 -16.52 -22.61
CA CYS A 83 -18.58 -16.87 -21.66
C CYS A 83 -17.82 -18.06 -22.22
N GLN A 84 -16.49 -17.94 -22.31
CA GLN A 84 -15.60 -19.01 -22.78
C GLN A 84 -15.70 -20.29 -21.95
N TYR A 85 -16.19 -20.20 -20.71
CA TYR A 85 -16.37 -21.34 -19.81
C TYR A 85 -17.77 -21.96 -19.89
N GLY A 86 -18.73 -21.32 -20.56
CA GLY A 86 -20.11 -21.81 -20.69
C GLY A 86 -20.70 -22.25 -19.35
N GLU A 87 -21.29 -23.44 -19.32
CA GLU A 87 -21.87 -24.05 -18.11
C GLU A 87 -20.85 -24.46 -17.04
N LYS A 88 -19.56 -24.56 -17.40
CA LYS A 88 -18.47 -24.83 -16.44
C LYS A 88 -18.01 -23.56 -15.72
N CYS A 89 -18.65 -22.42 -15.96
CA CYS A 89 -18.28 -21.19 -15.29
C CYS A 89 -18.57 -21.27 -13.78
N LYS A 90 -17.60 -20.83 -12.97
CA LYS A 90 -17.75 -20.74 -11.51
C LYS A 90 -18.72 -19.62 -11.07
N PHE A 91 -19.11 -18.75 -11.99
CA PHE A 91 -19.94 -17.57 -11.77
C PHE A 91 -21.31 -17.72 -12.44
N SER A 92 -22.36 -17.08 -11.89
CA SER A 92 -23.70 -17.15 -12.46
C SER A 92 -23.79 -16.46 -13.83
N HIS A 93 -24.54 -17.08 -14.75
CA HIS A 93 -24.99 -16.48 -16.01
C HIS A 93 -26.46 -16.04 -15.96
N ASP A 94 -27.14 -16.28 -14.85
CA ASP A 94 -28.54 -15.90 -14.65
C ASP A 94 -28.62 -14.46 -14.12
N LEU A 95 -29.12 -13.55 -14.96
CA LEU A 95 -29.29 -12.15 -14.58
C LEU A 95 -30.48 -11.93 -13.65
N GLU A 96 -31.56 -12.68 -13.83
CA GLU A 96 -32.83 -12.50 -13.11
C GLU A 96 -32.63 -12.94 -11.66
N THR A 97 -32.11 -14.14 -11.47
CA THR A 97 -31.75 -14.65 -10.14
C THR A 97 -30.74 -13.74 -9.45
N PHE A 98 -29.77 -13.18 -10.18
CA PHE A 98 -28.84 -12.21 -9.61
C PHE A 98 -29.55 -10.92 -9.17
N TRP A 99 -30.44 -10.39 -9.99
CA TRP A 99 -31.16 -9.14 -9.73
C TRP A 99 -32.09 -9.25 -8.53
N GLU A 100 -32.79 -10.38 -8.41
CA GLU A 100 -33.68 -10.67 -7.28
C GLU A 100 -32.92 -10.80 -5.95
N ASN A 101 -31.76 -11.46 -5.97
CA ASN A 101 -30.92 -11.63 -4.79
C ASN A 101 -30.00 -10.44 -4.50
N LYS A 102 -29.98 -9.43 -5.39
CA LYS A 102 -29.12 -8.27 -5.24
C LYS A 102 -29.54 -7.46 -4.01
N PRO A 103 -28.59 -7.09 -3.13
CA PRO A 103 -28.91 -6.20 -2.01
C PRO A 103 -29.55 -4.90 -2.48
N ALA A 104 -30.40 -4.33 -1.63
CA ALA A 104 -31.01 -3.03 -1.86
C ALA A 104 -29.96 -1.97 -2.22
N ASP A 105 -30.35 -1.09 -3.15
CA ASP A 105 -29.53 0.04 -3.54
C ASP A 105 -29.31 0.98 -2.35
N LEU A 106 -28.16 1.63 -2.33
CA LEU A 106 -27.77 2.52 -1.24
C LEU A 106 -28.45 3.90 -1.34
N GLY A 107 -29.16 4.18 -2.44
CA GLY A 107 -29.90 5.40 -2.67
C GLY A 107 -30.53 5.42 -4.06
N ASP A 108 -31.25 6.50 -4.38
CA ASP A 108 -32.08 6.61 -5.59
C ASP A 108 -31.31 7.03 -6.85
N LYS A 109 -30.09 7.56 -6.67
CA LYS A 109 -29.26 8.08 -7.76
C LYS A 109 -27.87 7.48 -7.72
N CYS A 110 -27.36 7.11 -8.88
CA CYS A 110 -25.99 6.63 -9.03
C CYS A 110 -25.05 7.79 -9.35
N PRO A 111 -24.12 8.14 -8.46
CA PRO A 111 -23.19 9.25 -8.72
C PRO A 111 -22.36 9.05 -9.99
N ILE A 112 -22.01 7.81 -10.31
CA ILE A 112 -21.23 7.48 -11.52
C ILE A 112 -22.08 7.74 -12.78
N PHE A 113 -23.33 7.30 -12.78
CA PHE A 113 -24.22 7.49 -13.92
C PHE A 113 -24.61 8.95 -14.10
N ASP A 114 -24.90 9.66 -13.00
CA ASP A 114 -25.24 11.10 -13.03
C ASP A 114 -24.09 11.93 -13.63
N ILE A 115 -22.84 11.61 -13.28
CA ILE A 115 -21.66 12.32 -13.77
C ILE A 115 -21.31 11.91 -15.20
N ARG A 116 -21.30 10.61 -15.51
CA ARG A 116 -20.73 10.07 -16.77
C ARG A 116 -21.76 9.78 -17.84
N GLY A 117 -23.04 9.73 -17.49
CA GLY A 117 -24.11 9.24 -18.35
C GLY A 117 -24.09 7.73 -18.61
N PHE A 118 -23.16 6.98 -18.00
CA PHE A 118 -23.11 5.51 -18.02
C PHE A 118 -22.40 4.98 -16.77
N CYS A 119 -22.73 3.76 -16.33
CA CYS A 119 -22.06 3.12 -15.19
C CYS A 119 -21.37 1.82 -15.62
N SER A 120 -20.05 1.75 -15.48
CA SER A 120 -19.25 0.56 -15.86
C SER A 120 -19.60 -0.69 -15.05
N TYR A 121 -20.23 -0.52 -13.89
CA TYR A 121 -20.71 -1.63 -13.06
C TYR A 121 -22.07 -2.16 -13.52
N GLY A 122 -22.82 -1.40 -14.32
CA GLY A 122 -24.14 -1.78 -14.83
C GLY A 122 -25.06 -2.34 -13.73
N ILE A 123 -25.71 -3.47 -13.97
CA ILE A 123 -26.65 -4.06 -13.01
C ILE A 123 -26.01 -4.49 -11.68
N THR A 124 -24.68 -4.66 -11.64
CA THR A 124 -23.95 -5.00 -10.41
C THR A 124 -23.69 -3.77 -9.51
N CYS A 125 -24.01 -2.56 -9.99
CA CYS A 125 -23.87 -1.31 -9.23
C CYS A 125 -24.74 -1.31 -7.96
N ARG A 126 -24.27 -0.65 -6.89
CA ARG A 126 -25.04 -0.44 -5.64
C ARG A 126 -26.12 0.64 -5.77
N PHE A 127 -26.31 1.19 -6.96
CA PHE A 127 -27.31 2.18 -7.34
C PHE A 127 -27.95 1.81 -8.69
N ALA A 128 -27.98 0.52 -9.02
CA ALA A 128 -28.33 0.04 -10.35
C ALA A 128 -29.76 0.42 -10.78
N LYS A 129 -30.72 0.50 -9.86
CA LYS A 129 -32.12 0.85 -10.18
C LYS A 129 -32.25 2.20 -10.90
N SER A 130 -31.36 3.14 -10.60
CA SER A 130 -31.35 4.47 -11.23
C SER A 130 -30.92 4.45 -12.70
N HIS A 131 -30.28 3.37 -13.17
CA HIS A 131 -29.70 3.28 -14.52
C HIS A 131 -29.80 1.87 -15.12
N THR A 132 -30.85 1.11 -14.76
CA THR A 132 -31.19 -0.17 -15.36
C THR A 132 -32.58 -0.03 -15.98
N GLY A 133 -32.69 -0.30 -17.28
CA GLY A 133 -33.94 -0.27 -18.04
C GLY A 133 -34.60 -1.64 -18.12
N GLU A 134 -35.51 -1.78 -19.07
CA GLU A 134 -36.20 -3.04 -19.37
C GLU A 134 -35.21 -4.16 -19.71
N ASN A 135 -35.56 -5.41 -19.38
CA ASN A 135 -34.74 -6.61 -19.61
C ASN A 135 -33.34 -6.59 -18.95
N LEU A 136 -33.18 -5.86 -17.85
CA LEU A 136 -31.91 -5.74 -17.11
C LEU A 136 -30.76 -5.17 -17.97
N ILE A 137 -31.09 -4.30 -18.92
CA ILE A 137 -30.12 -3.59 -19.75
C ILE A 137 -29.70 -2.32 -19.02
N SER A 138 -28.39 -2.10 -18.89
CA SER A 138 -27.87 -0.86 -18.28
C SER A 138 -28.06 0.31 -19.23
N LEU A 139 -28.68 1.39 -18.74
CA LEU A 139 -28.91 2.61 -19.50
C LEU A 139 -27.60 3.34 -19.79
N SER A 140 -27.58 4.09 -20.89
CA SER A 140 -26.50 5.02 -21.24
C SER A 140 -27.07 6.24 -21.97
N ASN A 141 -26.74 7.45 -21.52
CA ASN A 141 -27.23 8.72 -22.09
C ASN A 141 -26.52 9.12 -23.40
N GLY A 142 -26.08 8.15 -24.21
CA GLY A 142 -25.35 8.35 -25.47
C GLY A 142 -24.17 7.39 -25.65
N ASN A 143 -23.52 7.46 -26.81
CA ASN A 143 -22.31 6.68 -27.08
C ASN A 143 -21.26 7.03 -26.02
N PRO A 144 -20.68 6.06 -25.28
CA PRO A 144 -19.62 6.34 -24.33
C PRO A 144 -18.41 6.87 -25.12
N ASN A 145 -18.33 8.20 -25.24
CA ASN A 145 -17.17 8.84 -25.83
C ASN A 145 -15.98 8.44 -24.95
N PRO A 146 -14.87 7.91 -25.47
CA PRO A 146 -13.73 7.52 -24.66
C PRO A 146 -13.15 8.66 -23.80
N SER A 147 -13.47 9.92 -24.11
CA SER A 147 -13.23 11.08 -23.24
C SER A 147 -14.09 11.12 -21.97
N ASN A 148 -15.31 10.57 -21.98
CA ASN A 148 -16.17 10.41 -20.80
C ASN A 148 -15.77 9.20 -19.92
N LEU A 149 -14.80 8.39 -20.35
CA LEU A 149 -14.15 7.39 -19.50
C LEU A 149 -13.04 8.01 -18.63
N ASP A 150 -12.57 9.21 -18.97
CA ASP A 150 -11.44 9.92 -18.33
C ASP A 150 -11.89 11.04 -17.37
N VAL A 151 -13.15 11.03 -16.91
CA VAL A 151 -13.63 11.95 -15.85
C VAL A 151 -13.04 11.60 -14.47
N ASP A 152 -12.28 10.52 -14.36
CA ASP A 152 -11.38 10.35 -13.23
C ASP A 152 -10.11 11.13 -13.55
N ASP A 153 -10.00 12.33 -12.97
CA ASP A 153 -8.79 13.16 -12.84
C ASP A 153 -7.66 12.45 -12.05
N GLU A 154 -7.61 11.12 -12.12
CA GLU A 154 -6.60 10.25 -11.59
C GLU A 154 -5.31 10.36 -12.42
N ILE A 155 -4.28 10.89 -11.78
CA ILE A 155 -2.92 11.03 -12.28
C ILE A 155 -2.06 9.87 -11.73
N ASN A 156 -0.86 9.67 -12.29
CA ASN A 156 0.10 8.60 -11.96
C ASN A 156 -0.35 7.21 -12.43
N LYS A 157 -1.15 7.14 -13.50
CA LYS A 157 -1.44 5.89 -14.21
C LYS A 157 -0.19 5.46 -14.98
N LEU A 158 0.41 4.33 -14.57
CA LEU A 158 1.57 3.80 -15.27
C LEU A 158 1.18 3.31 -16.67
N ASN A 159 1.90 3.79 -17.70
CA ASN A 159 1.68 3.38 -19.08
C ASN A 159 2.04 1.89 -19.30
N PHE A 160 1.54 1.30 -20.38
CA PHE A 160 1.75 -0.12 -20.67
C PHE A 160 3.22 -0.48 -20.89
N GLU A 161 3.98 0.38 -21.59
CA GLU A 161 5.40 0.13 -21.88
C GLU A 161 6.25 0.08 -20.61
N THR A 162 6.09 1.03 -19.70
CA THR A 162 6.78 1.05 -18.42
C THR A 162 6.39 -0.13 -17.54
N LYS A 163 5.11 -0.53 -17.54
CA LYS A 163 4.68 -1.77 -16.88
C LYS A 163 5.45 -2.98 -17.41
N VAL A 164 5.58 -3.11 -18.74
CA VAL A 164 6.35 -4.20 -19.38
C VAL A 164 7.83 -4.12 -19.01
N LYS A 165 8.45 -2.93 -19.02
CA LYS A 165 9.86 -2.73 -18.64
C LYS A 165 10.13 -3.14 -17.19
N LEU A 166 9.26 -2.76 -16.25
CA LEU A 166 9.36 -3.16 -14.85
C LEU A 166 9.14 -4.67 -14.67
N GLN A 167 8.16 -5.26 -15.37
CA GLN A 167 7.91 -6.70 -15.34
C GLN A 167 9.12 -7.50 -15.84
N LYS A 168 9.76 -7.04 -16.91
CA LYS A 168 10.97 -7.64 -17.49
C LYS A 168 12.26 -7.27 -16.74
N ARG A 169 12.20 -6.38 -15.74
CA ARG A 169 13.35 -5.85 -14.99
C ARG A 169 14.40 -5.17 -15.88
N ILE A 170 13.93 -4.53 -16.94
CA ILE A 170 14.75 -3.77 -17.91
C ILE A 170 14.45 -2.27 -17.85
N TYR A 171 13.75 -1.82 -16.82
CA TYR A 171 13.53 -0.39 -16.61
C TYR A 171 14.88 0.29 -16.37
N ASP A 172 15.13 1.37 -17.12
CA ASP A 172 16.39 2.08 -17.06
C ASP A 172 16.53 2.82 -15.72
N CYS A 173 17.45 2.34 -14.88
CA CYS A 173 17.78 2.95 -13.60
C CYS A 173 19.17 3.59 -13.63
N ARG A 174 19.62 4.09 -14.79
CA ARG A 174 21.00 4.57 -14.99
C ARG A 174 21.49 5.57 -13.95
N ILE A 175 20.67 6.57 -13.59
CA ILE A 175 21.06 7.59 -12.59
C ILE A 175 21.36 6.93 -11.24
N SER A 176 20.47 6.02 -10.83
CA SER A 176 20.63 5.22 -9.61
C SER A 176 21.85 4.30 -9.70
N ASP A 177 22.03 3.62 -10.83
CA ASP A 177 23.13 2.67 -11.03
C ASP A 177 24.49 3.39 -11.01
N GLU A 178 24.62 4.55 -11.65
CA GLU A 178 25.83 5.39 -11.61
C GLU A 178 26.16 5.84 -10.18
N TYR A 179 25.16 6.30 -9.43
CA TYR A 179 25.34 6.68 -8.02
C TYR A 179 25.79 5.48 -7.15
N LEU A 180 25.09 4.34 -7.26
CA LEU A 180 25.38 3.15 -6.46
C LEU A 180 26.77 2.56 -6.78
N GLN A 181 27.20 2.60 -8.05
CA GLN A 181 28.55 2.21 -8.45
C GLN A 181 29.60 3.14 -7.83
N THR A 182 29.33 4.44 -7.78
CA THR A 182 30.23 5.43 -7.17
C THR A 182 30.39 5.20 -5.68
N LEU A 183 29.30 4.92 -4.97
CA LEU A 183 29.33 4.52 -3.56
C LEU A 183 30.11 3.22 -3.34
N ALA A 184 29.92 2.21 -4.20
CA ALA A 184 30.64 0.94 -4.08
C ALA A 184 32.15 1.12 -4.28
N LYS A 185 32.58 2.01 -5.19
CA LYS A 185 33.99 2.38 -5.37
C LYS A 185 34.54 3.10 -4.14
N LYS A 186 33.82 4.09 -3.59
CA LYS A 186 34.23 4.81 -2.37
C LYS A 186 34.39 3.86 -1.17
N LYS A 187 33.46 2.92 -0.97
CA LYS A 187 33.57 1.92 0.11
C LYS A 187 34.80 1.01 -0.04
N LYS A 188 35.19 0.65 -1.28
CA LYS A 188 36.42 -0.12 -1.53
C LYS A 188 37.70 0.69 -1.25
N ILE A 189 37.66 2.01 -1.45
CA ILE A 189 38.78 2.92 -1.18
C ILE A 189 38.93 3.17 0.32
N ASN A 190 37.84 3.43 1.05
CA ASN A 190 37.87 3.61 2.51
C ASN A 190 38.25 2.33 3.28
N CYS A 191 38.15 1.14 2.67
CA CYS A 191 38.74 -0.08 3.24
C CYS A 191 40.27 -0.12 3.16
N ARG A 192 40.93 0.89 2.57
CA ARG A 192 42.39 0.96 2.38
C ARG A 192 43.06 2.16 3.05
N GLU A 193 42.32 3.20 3.41
CA GLU A 193 42.86 4.39 4.08
C GLU A 193 41.82 4.89 5.10
N ASP A 194 42.15 4.78 6.38
CA ASP A 194 41.45 5.46 7.48
C ASP A 194 41.84 6.94 7.48
N GLU A 195 40.83 7.79 7.76
CA GLU A 195 40.89 9.24 8.00
C GLU A 195 41.19 10.16 6.80
N ARG A 196 40.12 10.78 6.25
CA ARG A 196 39.96 12.26 6.13
C ARG A 196 38.60 12.66 5.55
N GLU A 197 38.23 13.89 5.87
CA GLU A 197 36.92 14.51 5.89
C GLU A 197 36.13 14.56 4.56
N GLY A 198 34.84 14.89 4.73
CA GLY A 198 33.77 14.86 3.74
C GLY A 198 34.11 15.52 2.40
N SER A 199 33.82 14.78 1.33
CA SER A 199 33.76 15.32 -0.04
C SER A 199 32.30 15.48 -0.46
N GLU A 200 31.89 16.73 -0.66
CA GLU A 200 30.66 17.10 -1.35
C GLU A 200 30.57 16.37 -2.71
N ILE A 201 29.42 15.75 -2.96
CA ILE A 201 29.11 15.17 -4.26
C ILE A 201 28.44 16.26 -5.08
N CYS A 202 29.17 16.78 -6.08
CA CYS A 202 28.65 17.69 -7.08
C CYS A 202 27.78 16.91 -8.08
N CYS A 203 26.46 17.08 -7.99
CA CYS A 203 25.53 16.66 -9.03
C CYS A 203 25.39 17.81 -10.03
N ASN A 204 25.98 17.67 -11.22
CA ASN A 204 25.91 18.67 -12.28
C ASN A 204 24.45 18.94 -12.68
N GLU A 205 24.13 20.23 -12.69
CA GLU A 205 22.84 20.84 -13.00
C GLU A 205 22.43 20.61 -14.46
N LYS A 206 21.15 20.26 -14.67
CA LYS A 206 20.27 20.85 -15.71
C LYS A 206 18.90 20.17 -15.74
N ARG A 207 17.95 20.77 -15.01
CA ARG A 207 16.54 21.05 -15.38
C ARG A 207 15.81 21.39 -14.08
N ILE A 208 15.62 22.69 -13.83
CA ILE A 208 14.81 23.19 -12.71
C ILE A 208 13.44 23.62 -13.26
N PRO A 209 12.36 22.88 -12.95
CA PRO A 209 11.03 23.45 -12.81
C PRO A 209 10.68 23.57 -11.32
N LYS A 210 10.31 24.78 -10.89
CA LYS A 210 9.82 25.25 -9.58
C LYS A 210 10.14 24.37 -8.36
N LYS A 211 11.14 24.80 -7.59
CA LYS A 211 11.40 24.38 -6.20
C LYS A 211 10.13 24.60 -5.36
N ILE A 212 9.41 23.53 -5.01
CA ILE A 212 8.50 23.57 -3.86
C ILE A 212 9.41 23.68 -2.64
N LYS A 213 9.38 24.82 -1.98
CA LYS A 213 10.25 25.05 -0.83
C LYS A 213 9.53 24.62 0.45
N ALA A 214 10.28 24.29 1.49
CA ALA A 214 9.70 23.95 2.79
C ALA A 214 8.78 25.06 3.35
N GLU A 215 9.03 26.32 2.96
CA GLU A 215 8.17 27.45 3.31
C GLU A 215 6.75 27.32 2.74
N ASP A 216 6.58 26.65 1.59
CA ASP A 216 5.28 26.44 0.95
C ASP A 216 4.37 25.51 1.76
N TRP A 217 4.90 24.81 2.77
CA TRP A 217 4.15 23.86 3.61
C TRP A 217 3.88 24.38 5.02
N LYS A 218 4.44 25.53 5.38
CA LYS A 218 4.30 26.10 6.72
C LYS A 218 2.83 26.38 7.03
N ARG A 219 2.37 25.93 8.20
CA ARG A 219 0.97 26.07 8.69
C ARG A 219 -0.10 25.37 7.83
N LYS A 220 0.29 24.47 6.92
CA LYS A 220 -0.66 23.67 6.16
C LYS A 220 -1.07 22.40 6.90
N LEU A 221 -2.31 21.98 6.72
CA LEU A 221 -2.81 20.75 7.31
C LEU A 221 -2.34 19.53 6.50
N PHE A 222 -1.52 18.69 7.13
CA PHE A 222 -0.95 17.48 6.55
C PHE A 222 -1.78 16.25 6.92
N LEU A 223 -2.35 15.57 5.93
CA LEU A 223 -2.97 14.27 6.11
C LEU A 223 -1.88 13.19 6.19
N ALA A 224 -1.74 12.59 7.37
CA ALA A 224 -0.77 11.53 7.59
C ALA A 224 -1.00 10.33 6.65
N PRO A 225 0.07 9.63 6.22
CA PRO A 225 -0.07 8.38 5.49
C PRO A 225 -0.63 7.29 6.41
N LEU A 226 -1.77 6.72 6.04
CA LEU A 226 -2.53 5.75 6.83
C LEU A 226 -2.70 4.45 6.05
N THR A 227 -1.92 3.41 6.38
CA THR A 227 -2.08 2.10 5.75
C THR A 227 -3.50 1.56 5.97
N THR A 228 -4.10 0.99 4.93
CA THR A 228 -5.45 0.43 4.81
C THR A 228 -6.63 1.41 4.79
N VAL A 229 -6.40 2.70 5.02
CA VAL A 229 -7.47 3.71 5.09
C VAL A 229 -7.18 4.93 4.20
N GLY A 230 -5.91 5.31 4.05
CA GLY A 230 -5.43 6.50 3.32
C GLY A 230 -5.49 6.40 1.79
N ASN A 231 -6.46 5.67 1.24
CA ASN A 231 -6.65 5.52 -0.19
C ASN A 231 -7.13 6.82 -0.85
N LEU A 232 -7.05 6.89 -2.18
CA LEU A 232 -7.34 8.12 -2.92
C LEU A 232 -8.74 8.73 -2.61
N PRO A 233 -9.85 7.96 -2.60
CA PRO A 233 -11.15 8.48 -2.19
C PRO A 233 -11.15 9.11 -0.79
N PHE A 234 -10.51 8.47 0.20
CA PHE A 234 -10.43 9.02 1.55
C PHE A 234 -9.67 10.34 1.60
N ARG A 235 -8.54 10.42 0.87
CA ARG A 235 -7.74 11.67 0.82
C ARG A 235 -8.52 12.82 0.17
N ARG A 236 -9.31 12.53 -0.87
CA ARG A 236 -10.20 13.52 -1.50
C ARG A 236 -11.22 14.07 -0.52
N VAL A 237 -11.87 13.20 0.25
CA VAL A 237 -12.78 13.65 1.32
C VAL A 237 -12.02 14.53 2.32
N CYS A 238 -10.83 14.14 2.76
CA CYS A 238 -10.05 14.97 3.68
C CYS A 238 -9.69 16.36 3.12
N ILE A 239 -9.52 16.49 1.80
CA ILE A 239 -9.32 17.78 1.14
C ILE A 239 -10.56 18.67 1.26
N ASP A 240 -11.75 18.10 1.10
CA ASP A 240 -13.02 18.83 1.28
C ASP A 240 -13.17 19.33 2.73
N PHE A 241 -12.54 18.65 3.69
CA PHE A 241 -12.45 19.05 5.10
C PHE A 241 -11.21 19.91 5.44
N GLY A 242 -10.46 20.38 4.44
CA GLY A 242 -9.38 21.36 4.61
C GLY A 242 -7.96 20.80 4.67
N ALA A 243 -7.74 19.50 4.40
CA ALA A 243 -6.38 18.99 4.20
C ALA A 243 -5.75 19.62 2.95
N GLU A 244 -4.54 20.17 3.08
CA GLU A 244 -3.83 20.82 1.98
C GLU A 244 -2.68 19.98 1.44
N ILE A 245 -2.05 19.19 2.31
CA ILE A 245 -0.99 18.25 1.95
C ILE A 245 -1.50 16.85 2.20
N THR A 246 -1.46 16.01 1.17
CA THR A 246 -1.85 14.62 1.24
C THR A 246 -0.66 13.72 0.96
N CYS A 247 -0.68 12.53 1.57
CA CYS A 247 0.33 11.52 1.35
C CYS A 247 -0.35 10.18 1.08
N GLY A 248 0.11 9.47 0.05
CA GLY A 248 -0.34 8.11 -0.22
C GLY A 248 -0.07 7.16 0.95
N GLU A 249 -0.71 6.00 0.93
CA GLU A 249 -0.37 4.96 1.90
C GLU A 249 1.09 4.52 1.76
N MET A 250 1.60 3.82 2.77
CA MET A 250 2.94 3.25 2.75
C MET A 250 3.10 2.28 1.56
N ALA A 251 3.88 2.69 0.55
CA ALA A 251 4.23 1.88 -0.60
C ALA A 251 5.59 1.19 -0.38
N LEU A 252 5.64 -0.13 -0.60
CA LEU A 252 6.86 -0.91 -0.55
C LEU A 252 7.66 -0.73 -1.83
N ALA A 253 8.87 -0.17 -1.71
CA ALA A 253 9.75 0.08 -2.85
C ALA A 253 10.03 -1.20 -3.66
N THR A 254 10.13 -2.34 -2.99
CA THR A 254 10.29 -3.65 -3.65
C THR A 254 9.10 -4.01 -4.52
N GLU A 255 7.86 -3.69 -4.13
CA GLU A 255 6.65 -4.07 -4.88
C GLU A 255 6.37 -3.07 -6.03
N LEU A 256 6.82 -1.83 -5.90
CA LEU A 256 6.80 -0.86 -7.01
C LEU A 256 7.82 -1.24 -8.10
N LEU A 257 9.01 -1.72 -7.71
CA LEU A 257 10.06 -2.18 -8.65
C LEU A 257 9.87 -3.61 -9.13
N GLN A 258 9.32 -4.50 -8.30
CA GLN A 258 9.13 -5.92 -8.58
C GLN A 258 7.65 -6.29 -8.46
N ARG A 259 7.14 -6.94 -9.52
CA ARG A 259 5.86 -7.66 -9.59
C ARG A 259 4.58 -6.83 -9.80
N ILE A 260 4.11 -6.86 -11.05
CA ILE A 260 2.88 -7.61 -11.37
C ILE A 260 3.37 -8.94 -11.94
N TYR A 261 3.52 -10.00 -11.14
CA TYR A 261 3.70 -11.35 -11.72
C TYR A 261 2.33 -11.97 -11.86
N ILE A 262 1.93 -12.26 -13.09
CA ILE A 262 1.29 -13.55 -13.36
C ILE A 262 2.45 -14.54 -13.33
N THR A 263 2.57 -15.29 -12.25
CA THR A 263 3.57 -16.35 -12.16
C THR A 263 3.11 -17.48 -13.08
N PHE A 264 3.56 -17.51 -14.33
CA PHE A 264 3.69 -18.78 -15.05
C PHE A 264 4.88 -19.50 -14.44
N PHE A 265 4.68 -20.13 -13.29
CA PHE A 265 5.60 -21.11 -12.78
C PHE A 265 5.28 -22.40 -13.57
N CYS A 266 5.83 -22.53 -14.78
CA CYS A 266 5.98 -23.85 -15.39
C CYS A 266 6.97 -24.59 -14.51
N ILE A 267 6.46 -25.34 -13.54
CA ILE A 267 7.22 -26.41 -12.94
C ILE A 267 7.45 -27.40 -14.08
N HIS A 268 8.64 -27.39 -14.68
CA HIS A 268 9.13 -28.56 -15.38
C HIS A 268 9.40 -29.63 -14.31
N ILE A 269 8.36 -30.38 -13.92
CA ILE A 269 8.59 -31.72 -13.39
C ILE A 269 8.97 -32.55 -14.60
N THR A 270 10.28 -32.69 -14.84
CA THR A 270 10.79 -33.82 -15.60
C THR A 270 10.77 -35.02 -14.66
N ASP A 271 9.62 -35.67 -14.55
CA ASP A 271 9.55 -37.07 -14.13
C ASP A 271 9.23 -37.90 -15.39
N PRO A 272 10.19 -38.66 -15.95
CA PRO A 272 10.00 -39.39 -17.21
C PRO A 272 9.07 -40.61 -17.12
N ARG A 273 8.36 -40.87 -16.01
CA ARG A 273 7.65 -42.16 -15.83
C ARG A 273 6.19 -42.12 -15.35
N SER A 274 5.51 -40.97 -15.37
CA SER A 274 4.07 -40.94 -15.09
C SER A 274 3.28 -40.19 -16.17
N LEU A 275 2.58 -40.95 -17.02
CA LEU A 275 1.45 -40.45 -17.80
C LEU A 275 0.28 -40.24 -16.82
N GLY A 276 0.14 -39.04 -16.27
CA GLY A 276 -0.96 -38.72 -15.36
C GLY A 276 -1.07 -37.22 -15.11
N GLU A 277 -2.15 -36.63 -15.64
CA GLU A 277 -2.75 -35.33 -15.31
C GLU A 277 -1.81 -34.15 -14.98
N VAL A 278 -1.72 -33.22 -15.93
CA VAL A 278 -1.20 -31.86 -15.70
C VAL A 278 -2.19 -31.11 -14.80
N GLN A 279 -2.02 -31.20 -13.48
CA GLN A 279 -2.80 -30.38 -12.57
C GLN A 279 -2.19 -28.98 -12.51
N THR A 280 -2.71 -28.07 -13.35
CA THR A 280 -2.41 -26.65 -13.25
C THR A 280 -2.85 -26.13 -11.88
N ALA A 281 -1.91 -25.99 -10.95
CA ALA A 281 -2.13 -25.29 -9.70
C ALA A 281 -2.33 -23.79 -10.01
N VAL A 282 -3.59 -23.39 -10.23
CA VAL A 282 -3.98 -21.98 -10.22
C VAL A 282 -3.86 -21.52 -8.77
N LEU A 283 -2.71 -20.95 -8.40
CA LEU A 283 -2.58 -20.19 -7.16
C LEU A 283 -3.43 -18.92 -7.33
N GLU A 284 -4.67 -19.02 -6.89
CA GLU A 284 -5.66 -17.96 -6.78
C GLU A 284 -4.99 -16.75 -6.10
N GLN A 285 -4.65 -15.72 -6.88
CA GLN A 285 -4.20 -14.46 -6.33
C GLN A 285 -5.37 -13.85 -5.56
N LYS A 286 -5.37 -14.03 -4.24
CA LYS A 286 -6.19 -13.23 -3.33
C LYS A 286 -5.94 -11.77 -3.68
N GLY A 287 -6.92 -11.11 -4.28
CA GLY A 287 -6.84 -9.76 -4.84
C GLY A 287 -6.08 -8.76 -3.96
N LYS A 288 -4.76 -8.69 -4.16
CA LYS A 288 -3.89 -7.71 -3.54
C LYS A 288 -4.02 -6.47 -4.42
N GLN A 289 -4.48 -5.36 -3.86
CA GLN A 289 -4.45 -4.09 -4.58
C GLN A 289 -3.04 -3.88 -5.12
N SER A 290 -2.93 -3.46 -6.38
CA SER A 290 -1.64 -3.13 -6.97
C SER A 290 -0.99 -2.05 -6.09
N GLU A 291 0.29 -2.21 -5.75
CA GLU A 291 1.03 -1.18 -5.00
C GLU A 291 0.96 0.19 -5.69
N TRP A 292 0.85 0.18 -7.03
CA TRP A 292 0.65 1.35 -7.88
C TRP A 292 -0.67 2.08 -7.64
N ALA A 293 -1.68 1.42 -7.05
CA ALA A 293 -2.92 2.09 -6.66
C ALA A 293 -2.70 3.05 -5.49
N LEU A 294 -1.71 2.79 -4.63
CA LEU A 294 -1.41 3.60 -3.44
C LEU A 294 -0.82 4.97 -3.81
N ILE A 295 -0.19 5.07 -4.99
CA ILE A 295 0.48 6.26 -5.49
C ILE A 295 -0.34 7.05 -6.52
N ARG A 296 -1.59 6.62 -6.77
CA ARG A 296 -2.51 7.40 -7.61
C ARG A 296 -2.79 8.74 -6.95
N ARG A 297 -2.83 9.78 -7.78
CA ARG A 297 -3.13 11.16 -7.39
C ARG A 297 -4.45 11.60 -8.02
N HIS A 298 -5.18 12.52 -7.41
CA HIS A 298 -6.28 13.24 -8.06
C HIS A 298 -5.91 14.71 -8.31
N SER A 299 -6.47 15.34 -9.34
CA SER A 299 -6.27 16.77 -9.67
C SER A 299 -6.52 17.72 -8.48
N SER A 300 -7.45 17.36 -7.59
CA SER A 300 -7.79 18.13 -6.39
C SER A 300 -6.69 18.14 -5.32
N GLU A 301 -5.73 17.20 -5.38
CA GLU A 301 -4.62 17.14 -4.42
C GLU A 301 -3.60 18.23 -4.77
N LYS A 302 -3.61 19.33 -4.00
CA LYS A 302 -2.71 20.48 -4.19
C LYS A 302 -1.24 20.09 -4.02
N PHE A 303 -0.94 19.40 -2.91
CA PHE A 303 0.38 18.85 -2.63
C PHE A 303 0.21 17.36 -2.30
N PHE A 304 0.72 16.50 -3.17
CA PHE A 304 0.65 15.06 -3.03
C PHE A 304 2.04 14.44 -2.95
N GLY A 305 2.30 13.65 -1.91
CA GLY A 305 3.54 12.90 -1.79
C GLY A 305 3.34 11.40 -1.68
N VAL A 306 4.41 10.66 -1.97
CA VAL A 306 4.44 9.20 -1.86
C VAL A 306 5.30 8.79 -0.68
N GLN A 307 4.73 8.01 0.24
CA GLN A 307 5.50 7.40 1.31
C GLN A 307 6.11 6.08 0.87
N LEU A 308 7.44 6.02 0.77
CA LEU A 308 8.21 4.81 0.47
C LEU A 308 8.67 4.09 1.74
N CYS A 309 8.62 2.77 1.69
CA CYS A 309 9.16 1.89 2.71
C CYS A 309 10.07 0.82 2.10
N GLY A 310 11.28 0.69 2.63
CA GLY A 310 12.25 -0.33 2.23
C GLY A 310 13.48 -0.30 3.12
N GLY A 311 14.20 -1.42 3.16
CA GLY A 311 15.37 -1.61 4.03
C GLY A 311 16.72 -1.55 3.29
N HIS A 312 16.72 -1.39 1.97
CA HIS A 312 17.93 -1.49 1.15
C HIS A 312 18.10 -0.23 0.28
N SER A 313 19.29 0.36 0.31
CA SER A 313 19.60 1.62 -0.39
C SER A 313 19.47 1.50 -1.90
N ASP A 314 19.91 0.40 -2.50
CA ASP A 314 19.79 0.12 -3.93
C ASP A 314 18.33 0.15 -4.42
N THR A 315 17.46 -0.55 -3.70
CA THR A 315 16.03 -0.66 -4.02
C THR A 315 15.33 0.68 -3.82
N MET A 316 15.61 1.37 -2.72
CA MET A 316 15.01 2.68 -2.42
C MET A 316 15.41 3.73 -3.45
N THR A 317 16.70 3.77 -3.82
CA THR A 317 17.25 4.71 -4.80
C THR A 317 16.61 4.49 -6.18
N LYS A 318 16.60 3.24 -6.68
CA LYS A 318 15.96 2.91 -7.97
C LYS A 318 14.48 3.22 -8.00
N CYS A 319 13.78 2.96 -6.89
CA CYS A 319 12.35 3.25 -6.78
C CYS A 319 12.08 4.76 -6.80
N ALA A 320 12.93 5.55 -6.15
CA ALA A 320 12.82 7.00 -6.16
C ALA A 320 13.05 7.59 -7.56
N GLN A 321 14.04 7.09 -8.31
CA GLN A 321 14.23 7.47 -9.71
C GLN A 321 12.98 7.14 -10.55
N LEU A 322 12.46 5.92 -10.44
CA LEU A 322 11.25 5.49 -11.14
C LEU A 322 10.06 6.42 -10.85
N LEU A 323 9.83 6.78 -9.58
CA LEU A 323 8.75 7.68 -9.21
C LEU A 323 8.93 9.08 -9.80
N ARG A 324 10.15 9.63 -9.75
CA ARG A 324 10.47 10.94 -10.36
C ARG A 324 10.15 10.96 -11.86
N GLU A 325 10.46 9.87 -12.56
CA GLU A 325 10.33 9.81 -14.02
C GLU A 325 8.90 9.49 -14.50
N THR A 326 8.10 8.83 -13.66
CA THR A 326 6.79 8.29 -14.08
C THR A 326 5.59 8.90 -13.38
N CYS A 327 5.80 9.65 -12.29
CA CYS A 327 4.73 10.16 -11.44
C CYS A 327 4.86 11.67 -11.23
N GLN A 328 3.72 12.35 -11.14
CA GLN A 328 3.59 13.72 -10.66
C GLN A 328 3.41 13.71 -9.14
N ILE A 329 4.51 13.91 -8.43
CA ILE A 329 4.57 13.97 -6.97
C ILE A 329 5.27 15.26 -6.52
N ASP A 330 4.80 15.83 -5.42
CA ASP A 330 5.30 17.06 -4.85
C ASP A 330 6.35 16.82 -3.76
N PHE A 331 6.44 15.59 -3.24
CA PHE A 331 7.49 15.12 -2.32
C PHE A 331 7.56 13.60 -2.24
N ILE A 332 8.68 13.08 -1.73
CA ILE A 332 8.84 11.69 -1.30
C ILE A 332 9.02 11.66 0.21
N ASP A 333 8.25 10.81 0.90
CA ASP A 333 8.39 10.57 2.34
C ASP A 333 9.00 9.19 2.60
N LEU A 334 9.99 9.11 3.50
CA LEU A 334 10.56 7.84 3.91
C LEU A 334 9.92 7.34 5.21
N ASN A 335 9.35 6.14 5.17
CA ASN A 335 8.79 5.51 6.35
C ASN A 335 9.90 4.89 7.22
N ILE A 336 10.28 5.62 8.27
CA ILE A 336 11.24 5.19 9.31
C ILE A 336 10.52 4.90 10.64
N ALA A 337 9.20 4.68 10.59
CA ALA A 337 8.33 4.67 11.78
C ALA A 337 7.49 3.40 11.92
N CYS A 338 7.25 2.65 10.86
CA CYS A 338 6.34 1.51 10.88
C CYS A 338 6.85 0.40 11.83
N PRO A 339 6.08 0.00 12.86
CA PRO A 339 6.46 -1.04 13.82
C PRO A 339 5.95 -2.44 13.44
N ILE A 340 5.37 -2.60 12.24
CA ILE A 340 4.81 -3.88 11.82
C ILE A 340 5.94 -4.92 11.73
N ASP A 341 5.79 -6.05 12.43
CA ASP A 341 6.81 -7.10 12.50
C ASP A 341 7.36 -7.51 11.13
N LEU A 342 6.50 -7.65 10.12
CA LEU A 342 6.90 -8.00 8.75
C LEU A 342 7.81 -6.95 8.11
N ILE A 343 7.59 -5.67 8.40
CA ILE A 343 8.41 -4.56 7.92
C ILE A 343 9.72 -4.51 8.68
N CYS A 344 9.67 -4.68 10.00
CA CYS A 344 10.85 -4.72 10.86
C CYS A 344 11.79 -5.89 10.53
N GLN A 345 11.23 -7.08 10.24
CA GLN A 345 11.99 -8.27 9.83
C GLN A 345 12.74 -8.05 8.50
N LYS A 346 12.17 -7.26 7.58
CA LYS A 346 12.84 -6.80 6.36
C LYS A 346 13.88 -5.70 6.61
N GLY A 347 14.11 -5.30 7.87
CA GLY A 347 15.05 -4.25 8.24
C GLY A 347 14.60 -2.84 7.85
N ALA A 348 13.31 -2.63 7.61
CA ALA A 348 12.71 -1.36 7.23
C ALA A 348 11.88 -0.76 8.39
N GLY A 349 11.20 0.36 8.15
CA GLY A 349 10.35 1.01 9.16
C GLY A 349 11.16 1.48 10.36
N CYS A 350 10.64 1.26 11.58
CA CYS A 350 11.30 1.72 12.79
C CYS A 350 12.66 1.05 13.09
N MET A 351 13.00 -0.07 12.43
CA MET A 351 14.31 -0.71 12.58
C MET A 351 15.45 0.10 11.96
N LEU A 352 15.14 0.99 11.00
CA LEU A 352 16.14 1.85 10.37
C LEU A 352 16.73 2.87 11.36
N MET A 353 15.99 3.26 12.40
CA MET A 353 16.50 4.15 13.46
C MET A 353 17.66 3.54 14.25
N ASN A 354 17.74 2.21 14.33
CA ASN A 354 18.85 1.51 14.98
C ASN A 354 20.02 1.20 14.01
N ARG A 355 19.89 1.57 12.73
CA ARG A 355 20.85 1.27 11.66
C ARG A 355 21.22 2.56 10.93
N THR A 356 21.80 3.51 11.66
CA THR A 356 22.11 4.87 11.18
C THR A 356 22.91 4.88 9.88
N ASN A 357 23.92 4.03 9.72
CA ASN A 357 24.69 3.93 8.46
C ASN A 357 23.81 3.53 7.27
N ARG A 358 22.86 2.60 7.50
CA ARG A 358 21.93 2.15 6.45
C ARG A 358 20.86 3.20 6.16
N LEU A 359 20.39 3.91 7.18
CA LEU A 359 19.50 5.05 7.01
C LEU A 359 20.18 6.15 6.19
N ALA A 360 21.44 6.49 6.50
CA ALA A 360 22.23 7.46 5.75
C ALA A 360 22.43 7.02 4.29
N ASP A 361 22.80 5.75 4.06
CA ASP A 361 22.90 5.17 2.70
C ASP A 361 21.58 5.29 1.92
N ILE A 362 20.43 5.11 2.57
CA ILE A 362 19.10 5.24 1.94
C ILE A 362 18.78 6.70 1.64
N VAL A 363 18.93 7.60 2.63
CA VAL A 363 18.62 9.03 2.48
C VAL A 363 19.48 9.65 1.39
N ASN A 364 20.80 9.41 1.42
CA ASN A 364 21.73 9.95 0.44
C ASN A 364 21.46 9.40 -0.97
N GLY A 365 21.11 8.11 -1.09
CA GLY A 365 20.78 7.51 -2.38
C GLY A 365 19.47 8.01 -2.96
N VAL A 366 18.43 8.14 -2.15
CA VAL A 366 17.18 8.75 -2.62
C VAL A 366 17.41 10.21 -3.00
N ASN A 367 18.09 10.99 -2.16
CA ASN A 367 18.34 12.41 -2.42
C ASN A 367 19.17 12.67 -3.69
N SER A 368 20.07 11.75 -4.07
CA SER A 368 20.91 11.91 -5.26
C SER A 368 20.14 11.74 -6.59
N VAL A 369 18.96 11.10 -6.58
CA VAL A 369 18.22 10.77 -7.81
C VAL A 369 16.88 11.48 -7.96
N ILE A 370 16.31 12.04 -6.89
CA ILE A 370 14.98 12.67 -6.90
C ILE A 370 14.96 14.08 -7.52
N GLY A 371 16.13 14.70 -7.71
CA GLY A 371 16.22 16.06 -8.27
C GLY A 371 15.67 17.09 -7.31
N ASP A 372 14.78 17.97 -7.79
CA ASP A 372 14.19 19.07 -6.99
C ASP A 372 13.02 18.64 -6.10
N ILE A 373 12.62 17.36 -6.13
CA ILE A 373 11.52 16.85 -5.30
C ILE A 373 12.00 16.78 -3.83
N PRO A 374 11.34 17.47 -2.88
CA PRO A 374 11.70 17.39 -1.47
C PRO A 374 11.61 15.97 -0.91
N LEU A 375 12.58 15.62 -0.05
CA LEU A 375 12.61 14.37 0.72
C LEU A 375 12.23 14.63 2.17
N THR A 376 11.22 13.93 2.67
CA THR A 376 10.81 13.97 4.09
C THR A 376 11.03 12.61 4.76
N LEU A 377 11.06 12.61 6.09
CA LEU A 377 11.14 11.38 6.88
C LEU A 377 10.05 11.37 7.94
N LYS A 378 9.30 10.27 7.99
CA LYS A 378 8.38 9.98 9.09
C LYS A 378 9.06 9.09 10.12
N ILE A 379 9.38 9.64 11.27
CA ILE A 379 10.08 8.96 12.38
C ILE A 379 9.17 8.75 13.60
N ARG A 380 9.66 7.99 14.60
CA ARG A 380 9.09 7.91 15.95
C ARG A 380 10.05 8.56 16.94
N THR A 381 9.54 8.93 18.10
CA THR A 381 10.35 9.41 19.23
C THR A 381 11.21 8.31 19.87
N VAL A 382 10.81 7.05 19.74
CA VAL A 382 11.49 5.90 20.35
C VAL A 382 11.78 4.85 19.30
N SER A 383 13.01 4.31 19.31
CA SER A 383 13.42 3.22 18.44
C SER A 383 12.89 1.87 18.92
N ALA A 384 12.79 0.90 18.01
CA ALA A 384 12.42 -0.46 18.39
C ALA A 384 13.47 -1.05 19.33
N GLN A 385 13.09 -1.40 20.57
CA GLN A 385 13.97 -2.16 21.44
C GLN A 385 14.10 -3.58 20.90
N VAL A 386 15.29 -3.92 20.40
CA VAL A 386 15.62 -5.32 20.10
C VAL A 386 15.75 -6.01 21.45
N LYS A 387 14.75 -6.81 21.84
CA LYS A 387 14.94 -7.79 22.91
C LYS A 387 16.01 -8.76 22.43
N ARG A 388 17.27 -8.55 22.84
CA ARG A 388 18.31 -9.57 22.71
C ARG A 388 17.75 -10.79 23.44
N ARG A 389 17.51 -11.89 22.71
CA ARG A 389 17.38 -13.18 23.36
C ARG A 389 18.69 -13.36 24.12
N GLN A 390 18.64 -13.27 25.44
CA GLN A 390 19.70 -13.82 26.28
C GLN A 390 19.84 -15.27 25.81
N GLN A 391 20.97 -15.58 25.20
CA GLN A 391 21.43 -16.95 25.08
C GLN A 391 21.52 -17.44 26.53
N TYR A 392 20.56 -18.26 26.94
CA TYR A 392 20.77 -19.13 28.07
C TYR A 392 21.86 -20.09 27.62
N ASN A 393 23.03 -19.98 28.27
CA ASN A 393 24.12 -20.94 28.19
C ASN A 393 23.64 -22.32 28.66
#